data_AF-A0A7K8YMB4-F1
#
_entry.id   AF-A0A7K8YMB4-F1
#
_cell.length_a   1.000
_cell.length_b   1.000
_cell.length_c   1.000
_cell.angle_alpha   90.00
_cell.angle_beta   90.00
_cell.angle_gamma   90.00
#
_symmetry.space_group_name_H-M   'P 1'
#
loop_
_entity.id
_entity.type
_entity.pdbx_description
1 polymer ?
#
loop_
_entity_poly.entity_id
_entity_poly.type
_entity_poly.pdbx_seq_one_letter_code
_entity_poly.pdbx_strand_id
1 'polypeptide(L)'
;EKPYRCLECGKCFSQVSRLFFHQQAHRDECPYKCLECGKSFKWTSTLIDPQHIHTGEQLYPCRKCGKNFSNSSNLICHQKIH
;
A
#
# COMPACT_ATOMS: atom_id res chain seq x y z
N GLU A 1 -22.69 -1.32 -1.98
CA GLU A 1 -23.12 -1.00 -0.59
C GLU A 1 -21.95 -1.21 0.37
N LYS A 2 -21.99 -0.65 1.59
CA LYS A 2 -20.91 -0.75 2.60
C LYS A 2 -21.40 -1.56 3.81
N PRO A 3 -21.51 -2.89 3.70
CA PRO A 3 -22.14 -3.71 4.75
C PRO A 3 -21.29 -3.83 6.03
N TYR A 4 -19.99 -3.54 5.95
CA TYR A 4 -19.07 -3.79 7.05
C TYR A 4 -18.88 -2.54 7.92
N ARG A 5 -19.49 -2.51 9.10
CA ARG A 5 -19.42 -1.37 10.05
C ARG A 5 -18.38 -1.62 11.14
N CYS A 6 -17.54 -0.62 11.39
CA CYS A 6 -16.69 -0.56 12.57
C CYS A 6 -17.54 -0.19 13.80
N LEU A 7 -17.50 -1.03 14.83
CA LEU A 7 -18.26 -0.80 16.07
C LEU A 7 -17.66 0.27 16.97
N GLU A 8 -16.35 0.54 16.85
CA GLU A 8 -15.65 1.54 17.69
C GLU A 8 -15.90 2.98 17.25
N CYS A 9 -16.06 3.23 15.94
CA CYS A 9 -16.25 4.59 15.41
C CYS A 9 -17.40 4.74 14.41
N GLY A 10 -18.17 3.68 14.16
CA GLY A 10 -19.35 3.70 13.28
C GLY A 10 -19.05 3.77 11.78
N LYS A 11 -17.78 3.85 11.35
CA LYS A 11 -17.42 3.91 9.92
C LYS A 11 -17.80 2.63 9.18
N CYS A 12 -18.39 2.77 7.99
CA CYS A 12 -18.74 1.65 7.13
C CYS A 12 -17.77 1.47 5.95
N PHE A 13 -17.54 0.22 5.56
CA PHE A 13 -16.63 -0.21 4.51
C PHE A 13 -17.33 -1.19 3.56
N SER A 14 -16.88 -1.21 2.31
CA SER A 14 -17.39 -2.11 1.26
C SER A 14 -16.69 -3.47 1.21
N GLN A 15 -15.59 -3.64 1.94
CA GLN A 15 -14.78 -4.86 1.95
C GLN A 15 -14.35 -5.18 3.39
N VAL A 16 -14.37 -6.46 3.76
CA VAL A 16 -13.95 -6.95 5.09
C VAL A 16 -12.49 -6.64 5.37
N SER A 17 -11.61 -6.75 4.38
CA SER A 17 -10.18 -6.43 4.52
C SER A 17 -9.96 -4.97 4.93
N ARG A 18 -10.73 -4.04 4.36
CA ARG A 18 -10.65 -2.60 4.73
C ARG A 18 -11.15 -2.34 6.14
N LEU A 19 -12.20 -3.04 6.58
CA LEU A 19 -12.68 -2.97 7.96
C LEU A 19 -11.62 -3.51 8.93
N PHE A 20 -11.03 -4.68 8.63
CA PHE A 20 -9.99 -5.30 9.44
C PHE A 20 -8.79 -4.37 9.64
N PHE A 21 -8.22 -3.83 8.55
CA PHE A 21 -7.11 -2.87 8.65
C PHE A 21 -7.49 -1.56 9.36
N HIS A 22 -8.74 -1.12 9.22
CA HIS A 22 -9.24 0.03 9.95
C HIS A 22 -9.33 -0.24 11.46
N GLN A 23 -9.75 -1.43 11.87
CA GLN A 23 -9.81 -1.82 13.29
C GLN A 23 -8.40 -1.96 13.89
N GLN A 24 -7.45 -2.51 13.14
CA GLN A 24 -6.06 -2.56 13.55
C GLN A 24 -5.45 -1.17 13.80
N ALA A 25 -5.92 -0.15 13.07
CA ALA A 25 -5.51 1.24 13.30
C ALA A 25 -6.01 1.84 14.61
N HIS A 26 -7.09 1.31 15.22
CA HIS A 26 -7.54 1.74 16.56
C HIS A 26 -6.67 1.15 17.67
N ARG A 27 -5.95 0.06 17.39
CA ARG A 27 -5.08 -0.63 18.36
C ARG A 27 -3.60 -0.26 18.24
N ASP A 28 -3.26 0.68 17.35
CA ASP A 28 -1.88 0.98 16.92
C ASP A 28 -1.09 -0.25 16.41
N GLU A 29 -1.76 -1.39 16.22
CA GLU A 29 -1.18 -2.62 15.72
C GLU A 29 -1.11 -2.55 14.20
N CYS A 30 0.00 -2.07 13.65
CA CYS A 30 0.25 -2.25 12.23
C CYS A 30 0.77 -3.67 11.97
N PRO A 31 0.03 -4.51 11.24
CA PRO A 31 0.44 -5.90 11.00
C PRO A 31 1.73 -6.00 10.17
N TYR A 32 2.09 -4.93 9.44
CA TYR A 32 3.26 -4.89 8.57
C TYR A 32 4.26 -3.89 9.10
N LYS A 33 5.12 -4.35 10.00
CA LYS A 33 6.24 -3.57 10.53
C LYS A 33 7.48 -3.84 9.69
N CYS A 34 8.09 -2.78 9.17
CA CYS A 34 9.43 -2.88 8.60
C CYS A 34 10.44 -3.06 9.72
N LEU A 35 11.19 -4.16 9.69
CA LEU A 35 12.21 -4.47 10.70
C LEU A 35 13.46 -3.58 10.58
N GLU A 36 13.73 -2.98 9.41
CA GLU A 36 14.90 -2.12 9.20
C GLU A 36 14.72 -0.70 9.75
N CYS A 37 13.52 -0.12 9.73
CA CYS A 37 13.29 1.24 10.21
C CYS A 37 12.23 1.38 11.30
N GLY A 38 11.60 0.27 11.70
CA GLY A 38 10.52 0.27 12.66
C GLY A 38 9.22 0.91 12.18
N LYS A 39 9.12 1.35 10.91
CA LYS A 39 7.88 1.92 10.37
C LYS A 39 6.81 0.85 10.21
N SER A 40 5.60 1.26 10.57
CA SER A 40 4.43 0.43 10.72
C SER A 40 3.43 0.79 9.62
N PHE A 41 3.14 -0.15 8.72
CA PHE A 41 2.24 0.03 7.59
C PHE A 41 0.92 -0.68 7.83
N LYS A 42 -0.17 -0.01 7.45
CA LYS A 42 -1.53 -0.54 7.58
C LYS A 42 -1.91 -1.51 6.45
N TRP A 43 -1.12 -1.58 5.38
CA TRP A 43 -1.43 -2.35 4.15
C TRP A 43 -0.14 -2.90 3.54
N THR A 44 -0.11 -4.18 3.14
CA THR A 44 0.84 -4.73 2.15
C THR A 44 0.37 -4.41 0.75
N SER A 45 0.03 -3.15 0.47
CA SER A 45 -0.32 -2.81 -0.90
C SER A 45 0.86 -3.24 -1.76
N THR A 46 0.56 -3.99 -2.82
CA THR A 46 1.46 -4.51 -3.86
C THR A 46 2.30 -3.42 -4.55
N LEU A 47 2.24 -2.20 -4.04
CA LEU A 47 2.76 -0.96 -4.57
C LEU A 47 3.99 -0.47 -3.80
N ILE A 48 4.18 -0.90 -2.55
CA ILE A 48 5.32 -0.49 -1.73
C ILE A 48 5.64 -1.67 -0.81
N ASP A 49 6.44 -2.61 -1.29
CA ASP A 49 7.11 -3.50 -0.36
C ASP A 49 7.97 -2.61 0.57
N PRO A 50 7.91 -2.80 1.91
CA PRO A 50 8.64 -1.95 2.84
C PRO A 50 10.13 -1.86 2.53
N GLN A 51 10.74 -2.88 1.92
CA GLN A 51 12.13 -2.87 1.48
C GLN A 51 12.40 -1.83 0.38
N HIS A 52 11.44 -1.56 -0.52
CA HIS A 52 11.61 -0.53 -1.57
C HIS A 52 11.82 0.88 -1.00
N ILE A 53 11.23 1.17 0.16
CA ILE A 53 11.36 2.47 0.82
C ILE A 53 12.79 2.65 1.36
N HIS A 54 13.46 1.55 1.69
CA HIS A 54 14.82 1.54 2.22
C HIS A 54 15.87 1.52 1.13
N THR A 55 15.66 0.74 0.07
CA THR A 55 16.65 0.63 -1.00
C THR A 55 16.60 1.81 -1.98
N GLY A 56 15.49 2.58 -2.00
CA GLY A 56 15.29 3.65 -2.98
C GLY A 56 15.18 3.11 -4.42
N GLU A 57 15.05 1.79 -4.57
CA GLU A 57 15.04 1.12 -5.85
C GLU A 57 13.68 1.34 -6.52
N GLN A 58 13.67 2.22 -7.51
CA GLN A 58 12.59 2.26 -8.49
C GLN A 58 12.71 1.00 -9.39
N LEU A 59 12.15 -0.12 -8.94
CA LEU A 59 12.28 -1.44 -9.59
C LEU A 59 11.54 -1.58 -10.93
N TYR A 60 10.73 -0.60 -11.32
CA TYR A 60 9.94 -0.67 -12.54
C TYR A 60 10.50 0.27 -13.63
N PRO A 61 11.56 -0.14 -14.36
CA PRO A 61 12.10 0.63 -15.47
C PRO A 61 11.18 0.58 -16.69
N CYS A 62 10.95 1.75 -17.28
CA CYS A 62 10.33 1.86 -18.59
C CYS A 62 11.35 1.51 -19.68
N ARG A 63 11.13 0.41 -20.39
CA ARG A 63 12.03 -0.03 -21.49
C ARG A 63 12.13 0.96 -22.66
N LYS A 64 11.15 1.85 -22.86
CA LYS A 64 11.16 2.84 -23.95
C LYS A 64 12.05 4.06 -23.64
N CYS A 65 12.05 4.56 -22.40
CA CYS A 65 12.73 5.82 -22.06
C CYS A 65 13.66 5.75 -20.83
N GLY A 66 13.79 4.59 -20.20
CA GLY A 66 14.65 4.38 -19.04
C GLY A 66 14.16 5.02 -17.74
N LYS A 67 13.00 5.68 -17.72
CA LYS A 67 12.41 6.20 -16.48
C LYS A 67 12.03 5.06 -15.55
N ASN A 68 12.45 5.15 -14.30
CA ASN A 68 12.12 4.19 -13.28
C ASN A 68 10.89 4.64 -12.48
N PHE A 69 10.08 3.68 -12.04
CA PHE A 69 8.88 3.92 -11.24
C PHE A 69 8.93 3.10 -9.94
N SER A 70 8.34 3.65 -8.89
CA SER A 70 8.23 3.00 -7.58
C SER A 70 7.17 1.90 -7.53
N ASN A 71 6.23 1.90 -8.49
CA ASN A 71 5.20 0.86 -8.58
C ASN A 71 4.85 0.51 -10.03
N SER A 72 4.34 -0.71 -10.22
CA SER A 72 3.99 -1.25 -11.54
C SER A 72 2.81 -0.53 -12.18
N SER A 73 1.82 -0.08 -11.40
CA SER A 73 0.64 0.64 -11.92
C SER A 73 1.01 1.98 -12.57
N ASN A 74 1.96 2.71 -11.97
CA ASN A 74 2.50 3.95 -12.49
C ASN A 74 3.32 3.70 -13.75
N LEU A 75 4.12 2.62 -13.79
CA LEU A 75 4.81 2.21 -15.02
C LEU A 75 3.79 1.91 -16.14
N ILE A 76 2.74 1.15 -15.86
CA ILE A 76 1.70 0.82 -16.86
C ILE A 76 1.00 2.08 -17.36
N CYS A 77 0.65 3.01 -16.47
CA CYS A 77 0.07 4.31 -16.87
C CYS A 77 1.04 5.11 -17.73
N HIS A 78 2.31 5.17 -17.32
CA HIS A 78 3.36 5.84 -18.07
C HIS A 78 3.62 5.19 -19.44
N GLN A 79 3.49 3.88 -19.58
CA GLN A 79 3.64 3.21 -20.87
C GLN A 79 2.55 3.60 -21.87
N LYS A 80 1.38 4.06 -21.41
CA LYS A 80 0.28 4.50 -22.28
C LYS A 80 0.53 5.85 -22.95
N ILE A 81 1.42 6.68 -22.38
CA ILE A 81 1.75 8.00 -22.95
C ILE A 81 2.92 7.94 -23.95
N HIS A 82 3.46 6.75 -24.20
CA HIS A 82 4.44 6.49 -25.26
C HIS A 82 3.81 5.78 -26.45
#